data_AF-A0A024VHH2-F1
#
_entry.id   AF-A0A024VHH2-F1
#
_cell.length_a   1.000
_cell.length_b   1.000
_cell.length_c   1.000
_cell.angle_alpha   90.00
_cell.angle_beta   90.00
_cell.angle_gamma   90.00
#
_symmetry.space_group_name_H-M   'P 1'
#
loop_
_entity.id
_entity.type
_entity.pdbx_description
1 polymer ?
#
loop_
_entity_poly.entity_id
_entity_poly.type
_entity_poly.pdbx_seq_one_letter_code
_entity_poly.pdbx_strand_id
1 'polypeptide(L)' 'MQNLLKQMKGQNDAGVNDEAPTEKVNACEHCYKEQNLKRCGRCKKVYYCSVECQKSDYVFHKRICS' A
#
# COMPACT_ATOMS: atom_id res chain seq x y z
N MET A 1 -37.02 31.43 40.89
CA MET A 1 -37.23 30.31 39.97
C MET A 1 -36.47 30.64 38.68
N GLN A 2 -35.17 30.41 38.57
CA GLN A 2 -34.55 29.09 38.51
C GLN A 2 -35.44 28.12 37.73
N ASN A 3 -35.30 28.11 36.40
CA ASN A 3 -35.63 27.03 35.48
C ASN A 3 -35.09 27.47 34.11
N LEU A 4 -34.19 26.77 33.43
CA LEU A 4 -33.53 25.51 33.72
C LEU A 4 -32.43 25.39 32.66
N LEU A 5 -31.20 25.18 33.11
CA LEU A 5 -30.08 24.72 32.29
C LEU A 5 -30.48 23.50 31.45
N LYS A 6 -30.33 23.56 30.12
CA LYS A 6 -29.94 22.40 29.27
C LYS A 6 -29.48 22.88 27.89
N GLN A 7 -28.20 23.17 27.69
CA GLN A 7 -27.14 22.21 27.32
C GLN A 7 -27.38 21.49 25.97
N MET A 8 -26.72 21.99 24.92
CA MET A 8 -26.12 21.21 23.81
C MET A 8 -24.94 22.07 23.30
N LYS A 9 -23.79 22.10 23.99
CA LYS A 9 -22.60 21.26 23.76
C LYS A 9 -22.30 20.99 22.28
N GLY A 10 -21.33 21.76 21.76
CA GLY A 10 -20.10 21.26 21.14
C GLY A 10 -20.27 20.47 19.85
N GLN A 11 -19.98 21.13 18.73
CA GLN A 11 -19.35 20.47 17.60
C GLN A 11 -17.93 21.01 17.53
N ASN A 12 -17.01 20.15 17.99
CA ASN A 12 -15.60 20.29 17.73
C ASN A 12 -15.44 20.05 16.23
N ASP A 13 -15.01 21.07 15.48
CA ASP A 13 -14.44 20.89 14.16
C ASP A 13 -13.20 20.02 14.31
N ALA A 14 -13.40 18.72 14.10
CA ALA A 14 -12.33 17.79 13.89
C ALA A 14 -11.66 18.19 12.57
N GLY A 15 -10.53 18.89 12.68
CA GLY A 15 -9.60 19.06 11.58
C GLY A 15 -9.27 17.68 11.00
N VAL A 16 -9.88 17.38 9.86
CA VAL A 16 -9.49 16.27 9.02
C VAL A 16 -8.20 16.72 8.34
N ASN A 17 -7.08 16.26 8.88
CA ASN A 17 -5.81 16.31 8.16
C ASN A 17 -5.87 15.19 7.11
N ASP A 18 -6.37 15.52 5.92
CA ASP A 18 -6.41 14.67 4.72
C ASP A 18 -5.02 14.48 4.09
N GLU A 19 -4.01 14.15 4.90
CA GLU A 19 -2.68 13.78 4.41
C GLU A 19 -2.46 12.30 4.69
N ALA A 20 -3.12 11.49 3.86
CA ALA A 20 -2.95 10.04 3.83
C ALA A 20 -1.47 9.68 3.61
N PRO A 21 -0.89 8.76 4.42
CA PRO A 21 0.44 8.25 4.16
C PRO A 21 0.46 7.55 2.80
N THR A 22 1.19 8.10 1.85
CA THR A 22 1.42 7.48 0.53
C THR A 22 2.43 6.33 0.67
N GLU A 23 2.07 5.30 1.42
CA GLU A 23 2.83 4.05 1.50
C GLU A 23 2.85 3.41 0.11
N LYS A 24 4.02 3.36 -0.52
CA LYS A 24 4.19 2.67 -1.80
C LYS A 24 4.01 1.17 -1.59
N VAL A 25 2.83 0.67 -1.92
CA VAL A 25 2.53 -0.77 -1.86
C VAL A 25 3.35 -1.48 -2.94
N ASN A 26 4.13 -2.47 -2.53
CA ASN A 26 4.83 -3.33 -3.49
C ASN A 26 3.83 -4.34 -4.08
N ALA A 27 3.99 -4.69 -5.35
CA ALA A 27 3.15 -5.65 -6.04
C ALA A 27 4.00 -6.61 -6.90
N CYS A 28 3.42 -7.76 -7.25
CA CYS A 28 4.02 -8.70 -8.18
C CYS A 28 4.09 -8.08 -9.59
N GLU A 29 5.27 -8.04 -10.20
CA GLU A 29 5.42 -7.48 -11.56
C GLU A 29 4.67 -8.25 -12.65
N HIS A 30 4.33 -9.52 -12.40
CA HIS A 30 3.63 -10.35 -13.38
C HIS A 30 2.10 -10.33 -13.22
N CYS A 31 1.58 -10.37 -11.99
CA CYS A 31 0.15 -10.56 -11.72
C CYS A 31 -0.45 -9.52 -10.76
N TYR A 32 0.35 -8.53 -10.33
CA TYR A 32 -0.05 -7.38 -9.53
C TYR A 32 -0.66 -7.68 -8.16
N LYS A 33 -0.57 -8.91 -7.68
CA LYS A 33 -0.91 -9.24 -6.28
C LYS A 33 0.08 -8.56 -5.35
N GLU A 34 -0.42 -8.07 -4.22
CA GLU A 34 0.38 -7.36 -3.20
C GLU A 34 0.81 -8.29 -2.05
N GLN A 35 0.42 -9.57 -2.11
CA GLN A 35 0.68 -10.57 -1.07
C GLN A 35 1.77 -11.57 -1.46
N ASN A 36 2.44 -12.13 -0.44
CA ASN A 36 3.45 -13.18 -0.59
C ASN A 36 4.62 -12.81 -1.51
N LEU A 37 5.01 -11.54 -1.48
CA LEU A 37 6.02 -11.00 -2.38
C LEU A 37 7.42 -11.42 -2.00
N LYS A 38 8.16 -11.90 -3.01
CA LYS A 38 9.57 -12.23 -2.92
C LYS A 38 10.33 -11.38 -3.91
N ARG A 39 11.46 -10.83 -3.47
CA ARG A 39 12.35 -10.08 -4.36
C ARG A 39 13.06 -11.04 -5.31
N CYS A 40 13.34 -10.57 -6.53
CA CYS A 40 14.25 -11.27 -7.43
C CYS A 40 15.59 -11.54 -6.71
N GLY A 41 16.02 -12.80 -6.66
CA GLY A 41 17.22 -13.20 -5.90
C GLY A 41 18.51 -12.55 -6.39
N ARG A 42 18.57 -12.15 -7.67
CA ARG A 42 19.73 -11.51 -8.31
C ARG A 42 19.73 -10.00 -8.08
N CYS A 43 18.80 -9.28 -8.71
CA CYS A 43 18.82 -7.81 -8.71
C CYS A 43 18.15 -7.19 -7.48
N LYS A 44 17.26 -7.91 -6.79
CA LYS A 44 16.47 -7.46 -5.64
C LYS A 44 15.61 -6.20 -5.87
N LYS A 45 15.45 -5.76 -7.14
CA LYS A 45 14.74 -4.53 -7.53
C LYS A 45 13.24 -4.73 -7.80
N VAL A 46 12.82 -5.94 -8.12
CA VAL A 46 11.42 -6.29 -8.47
C VAL A 46 10.89 -7.37 -7.54
N TYR A 47 9.56 -7.46 -7.44
CA TYR A 47 8.86 -8.40 -6.58
C TYR A 47 8.00 -9.37 -7.40
N TYR A 48 7.91 -10.61 -6.93
CA TYR A 48 7.04 -11.65 -7.48
C TYR A 48 6.35 -12.43 -6.37
N CYS A 49 5.07 -12.76 -6.55
CA CYS A 49 4.35 -13.58 -5.57
C CYS A 49 4.70 -15.08 -5.65
N SER A 50 5.30 -15.53 -6.76
CA SER A 50 5.71 -16.93 -6.95
C SER A 50 6.86 -17.06 -7.95
N VAL A 51 7.54 -18.21 -7.94
CA VAL A 51 8.59 -18.54 -8.92
C VAL A 51 8.02 -18.63 -10.33
N GLU A 52 6.76 -19.03 -10.48
CA GLU A 52 6.06 -19.05 -11.76
C GLU A 52 5.92 -17.65 -12.33
N CYS A 53 5.49 -16.68 -11.52
CA CYS A 53 5.41 -15.27 -11.92
C CYS A 53 6.79 -14.72 -12.34
N GLN A 54 7.84 -15.05 -11.59
CA GLN A 54 9.20 -14.69 -11.96
C GLN A 54 9.61 -15.30 -13.30
N LYS A 55 9.32 -16.58 -13.55
CA LYS A 55 9.66 -17.27 -14.81
C LYS A 55 8.90 -16.69 -16.00
N SER A 56 7.62 -16.38 -15.84
CA SER A 56 6.80 -15.75 -16.88
C SER A 56 7.32 -14.36 -17.24
N ASP A 57 7.72 -13.57 -16.25
CA ASP A 57 8.30 -12.25 -16.48
C ASP A 57 9.78 -12.31 -16.94
N TYR A 58 10.49 -13.42 -16.70
CA TYR A 58 11.92 -13.56 -16.99
C TYR A 58 12.27 -13.28 -18.45
N VAL A 59 11.35 -13.53 -19.40
CA VAL A 59 11.54 -13.24 -20.83
C VAL A 59 11.85 -11.76 -21.08
N PHE A 60 11.30 -10.86 -20.25
CA PHE A 60 11.52 -9.43 -20.29
C PHE A 60 12.51 -9.00 -19.22
N HIS A 61 12.31 -9.42 -17.96
CA HIS A 61 13.13 -9.03 -16.82
C HIS A 61 14.62 -9.33 -17.00
N LYS A 62 14.99 -10.42 -17.70
CA LYS A 62 16.40 -10.79 -17.93
C LYS A 62 17.22 -9.68 -18.59
N ARG A 63 16.58 -8.79 -19.36
CA ARG A 63 17.26 -7.67 -20.05
C ARG A 63 17.68 -6.55 -19.10
N ILE A 64 17.03 -6.45 -17.94
CA ILE A 64 17.25 -5.40 -16.94
C ILE A 64 17.72 -5.95 -15.58
N CYS A 65 17.84 -7.27 -15.46
CA CYS A 65 18.27 -7.96 -14.25
C CYS A 65 19.78 -7.82 -14.07
N SER A 66 20.19 -6.90 -13.20
CA SER A 66 21.58 -6.63 -12.79
C SER A 66 21.80 -7.00 -11.33
#